data_AF-A0A5K1AMJ4-F1
#
_entry.id   AF-A0A5K1AMJ4-F1
#
_cell.length_a   1.000
_cell.length_b   1.000
_cell.length_c   1.000
_cell.angle_alpha   90.00
_cell.angle_beta   90.00
_cell.angle_gamma   90.00
#
_symmetry.space_group_name_H-M   'P 1'
#
loop_
_entity.id
_entity.type
_entity.pdbx_description
1 polymer ?
#
loop_
_entity_poly.entity_id
_entity_poly.type
_entity_poly.pdbx_seq_one_letter_code
_entity_poly.pdbx_strand_id
1 'polypeptide(L)' 'GEDDYVPGNIIEIEVLNFMTYNHLKCKPGSRLNLVIGPNGSGKSSLVCAIALGLAGEPQ' A
#
# COMPACT_ATOMS: atom_id res chain seq x y z
N GLY A 1 -10.28 -19.31 4.11
CA GLY A 1 -10.30 -19.56 5.57
C GLY A 1 -9.62 -18.41 6.23
N GLU A 2 -9.78 -18.25 7.54
CA GLU A 2 -8.85 -17.42 8.31
C GLU A 2 -7.42 -17.82 7.91
N ASP A 3 -6.65 -16.80 7.53
CA ASP A 3 -5.19 -16.78 7.48
C ASP A 3 -4.45 -17.63 6.43
N ASP A 4 -4.72 -17.35 5.14
CA ASP A 4 -3.76 -17.63 4.05
C ASP A 4 -2.54 -16.67 4.06
N TYR A 5 -2.36 -15.88 5.12
CA TYR A 5 -1.20 -14.99 5.27
C TYR A 5 0.05 -15.82 5.54
N VAL A 6 1.10 -15.56 4.78
CA VAL A 6 2.42 -16.17 4.97
C VAL A 6 3.43 -15.13 5.46
N PRO A 7 4.57 -15.56 6.04
CA PRO A 7 5.63 -14.62 6.39
C PRO A 7 6.01 -13.71 5.22
N GLY A 8 6.05 -12.40 5.48
CA GLY A 8 6.31 -11.37 4.46
C GLY A 8 5.06 -10.68 3.90
N ASN A 9 3.85 -11.16 4.18
CA ASN A 9 2.64 -10.43 3.81
C ASN A 9 2.54 -9.08 4.52
N ILE A 10 2.13 -8.05 3.77
CA ILE A 10 1.67 -6.77 4.33
C ILE A 10 0.26 -6.98 4.86
N ILE A 11 0.02 -6.70 6.14
CA ILE A 11 -1.28 -6.88 6.81
C ILE A 11 -2.02 -5.55 7.05
N GLU A 12 -1.30 -4.44 7.05
CA GLU A 12 -1.84 -3.10 7.20
C GLU A 12 -0.93 -2.10 6.49
N ILE A 13 -1.53 -1.12 5.84
CA ILE A 13 -0.86 0.03 5.24
C ILE A 13 -1.51 1.28 5.84
N GLU A 14 -0.70 2.13 6.45
CA GLU A 14 -1.12 3.45 6.93
C GLU A 14 -0.18 4.53 6.41
N VAL A 15 -0.74 5.53 5.74
CA VAL A 15 -0.02 6.63 5.09
C VAL A 15 -0.61 7.95 5.58
N LEU A 16 0.27 8.84 6.05
CA LEU A 16 -0.10 10.15 6.62
C LEU A 16 0.74 11.24 5.94
N ASN A 17 0.07 12.28 5.43
CA ASN A 17 0.70 13.45 4.80
C ASN A 17 1.79 13.10 3.78
N PHE A 18 1.53 12.14 2.89
CA PHE A 18 2.49 11.66 1.91
C PHE A 18 1.96 11.84 0.49
N MET A 19 2.65 12.69 -0.29
CA MET A 19 2.30 13.00 -1.67
C MET A 19 0.83 13.42 -1.81
N THR A 20 0.01 12.61 -2.51
CA THR A 20 -1.41 12.89 -2.76
C THR A 20 -2.34 12.46 -1.61
N TYR A 21 -1.82 11.80 -0.57
CA TYR A 21 -2.60 11.28 0.55
C TYR A 21 -2.46 12.16 1.81
N ASN A 22 -3.59 12.67 2.30
CA ASN A 22 -3.67 13.27 3.65
C ASN A 22 -3.66 12.17 4.72
N HIS A 23 -4.56 11.18 4.58
CA HIS A 23 -4.60 9.98 5.41
C HIS A 23 -5.20 8.83 4.61
N LEU A 24 -4.54 7.68 4.64
CA LEU A 24 -5.03 6.42 4.11
C LEU A 24 -4.71 5.33 5.13
N LYS A 25 -5.70 4.50 5.48
CA LYS A 25 -5.51 3.28 6.26
C LYS A 25 -6.25 2.14 5.59
N CYS A 26 -5.56 1.06 5.25
CA CYS A 26 -6.18 -0.11 4.64
C CYS A 26 -5.53 -1.42 5.07
N LYS A 27 -6.29 -2.51 4.95
CA LYS A 27 -5.86 -3.88 5.26
C LYS A 27 -5.94 -4.72 4.00
N PRO A 28 -4.83 -4.88 3.25
CA PRO A 28 -4.82 -5.72 2.05
C PRO A 28 -5.05 -7.20 2.41
N GLY A 29 -5.67 -7.95 1.49
CA GLY A 29 -5.84 -9.39 1.61
C GLY A 29 -4.54 -10.16 1.41
N SER A 30 -4.53 -11.45 1.76
CA SER A 30 -3.33 -12.30 1.74
C SER A 30 -2.83 -12.68 0.33
N ARG A 31 -3.65 -12.49 -0.71
CA ARG A 31 -3.36 -12.88 -2.09
C ARG A 31 -3.26 -11.65 -2.99
N LEU A 32 -4.02 -11.62 -4.09
CA LEU A 32 -4.02 -10.52 -5.04
C LEU A 32 -4.80 -9.33 -4.50
N ASN A 33 -4.13 -8.18 -4.41
CA ASN A 33 -4.75 -6.89 -4.12
C ASN A 33 -4.68 -6.00 -5.36
N LEU A 34 -5.78 -5.35 -5.71
CA LEU A 34 -5.88 -4.49 -6.89
C LEU A 34 -6.08 -3.03 -6.46
N VAL A 35 -5.13 -2.16 -6.81
CA VAL A 35 -5.21 -0.72 -6.56
C VAL A 35 -5.66 -0.01 -7.83
N ILE A 36 -6.89 0.50 -7.84
CA ILE A 36 -7.53 1.14 -9.00
C ILE A 36 -8.03 2.55 -8.67
N GLY A 37 -8.14 3.39 -9.70
CA GLY A 37 -8.64 4.75 -9.57
C GLY A 37 -8.26 5.65 -10.76
N PRO A 38 -8.91 6.81 -10.92
CA PRO A 38 -8.62 7.77 -11.99
C PRO A 38 -7.17 8.29 -11.98
N ASN A 39 -6.73 8.92 -13.07
CA ASN A 39 -5.43 9.58 -13.11
C ASN A 39 -5.35 10.68 -12.03
N GLY A 40 -4.21 10.77 -11.35
CA GLY A 40 -4.02 11.70 -10.22
C GLY A 40 -4.56 11.21 -8.87
N SER A 41 -5.18 10.02 -8.77
CA SER A 41 -5.74 9.52 -7.50
C SER A 41 -4.71 8.99 -6.47
N GLY A 42 -3.42 9.18 -6.70
CA GLY A 42 -2.36 8.74 -5.77
C GLY A 42 -1.91 7.27 -5.89
N LYS A 43 -2.35 6.49 -6.88
CA LYS A 43 -1.95 5.06 -7.03
C LYS A 43 -0.44 4.84 -7.01
N SER A 44 0.31 5.60 -7.81
CA SER A 44 1.78 5.52 -7.84
C SER A 44 2.39 6.00 -6.51
N SER A 45 1.77 6.96 -5.84
CA SER A 45 2.18 7.42 -4.51
C SER A 45 2.02 6.31 -3.46
N LEU A 46 0.96 5.50 -3.54
CA LEU A 46 0.78 4.35 -2.64
C LEU A 46 1.87 3.29 -2.89
N VAL A 47 2.17 2.98 -4.14
CA VAL A 47 3.25 2.04 -4.50
C VAL A 47 4.61 2.55 -4.00
N CYS A 48 4.89 3.85 -4.18
CA CYS A 48 6.10 4.49 -3.66
C CYS A 48 6.18 4.42 -2.13
N ALA A 49 5.07 4.68 -1.42
CA ALA A 49 5.02 4.56 0.04
C ALA A 49 5.33 3.13 0.53
N ILE A 50 4.82 2.11 -0.17
CA ILE A 50 5.11 0.70 0.15
C ILE A 50 6.60 0.41 -0.08
N ALA A 51 7.16 0.80 -1.22
CA ALA A 51 8.58 0.57 -1.53
C ALA A 51 9.49 1.23 -0.49
N LEU A 52 9.25 2.50 -0.17
CA LEU A 52 9.99 3.24 0.85
C LEU A 52 9.88 2.61 2.25
N GLY A 53 8.67 2.23 2.65
CA GLY A 53 8.44 1.58 3.95
C GLY A 53 9.15 0.24 4.10
N LEU A 54 9.46 -0.42 2.97
CA LEU A 54 10.20 -1.68 2.90
C LEU A 54 11.67 -1.48 2.50
N ALA A 55 12.23 -0.28 2.72
CA ALA A 55 13.61 0.09 2.45
C ALA A 55 14.05 0.00 0.97
N GLY A 56 13.10 0.08 0.04
CA GLY A 56 13.36 0.29 -1.38
C GLY A 56 13.75 1.74 -1.69
N GLU A 57 14.38 1.94 -2.85
CA GLU A 57 14.71 3.27 -3.34
C GLU A 57 13.46 3.97 -3.88
N PRO A 58 13.25 5.27 -3.57
CA PRO A 58 12.20 6.06 -4.20
C PRO A 58 12.47 6.22 -5.69
N GLN A 59 11.42 6.07 -6.52
CA GLN A 59 11.41 6.39 -7.95
C GLN A 59 10.78 7.75 -8.21
#